data_AF-A0AAV4GMS5-F1
#
_entry.id   AF-A0AAV4GMS5-F1
#
_cell.length_a   1.000
_cell.length_b   1.000
_cell.length_c   1.000
_cell.angle_alpha   90.00
_cell.angle_beta   90.00
_cell.angle_gamma   90.00
#
_symmetry.space_group_name_H-M   'P 1'
#
loop_
_entity.id
_entity.type
_entity.pdbx_description
1 polymer ?
#
loop_
_entity_poly.entity_id
_entity_poly.type
_entity_poly.pdbx_seq_one_letter_code
_entity_poly.pdbx_strand_id
1 'polypeptide(L)'
;MTTGEATPNSITHASGNRSPDRFQTLSHLSTKEDSGWPDVADPGWPDVEDSDWSDVEDSDWSDVEDSGWSDVEDSDWSDVEDSDWSDVEDSDWSDVEDEGWSDVEDEGWPDAEESEGWLDVEDSGWLDVEDSGWSEVEGKGWLDVEESSWVDVADPGWSDVEDSDWSDVEDSDWSDVEDSGWSDVKDAGWSDVKDAGWSDVKVAGWSDVEHEGWPDAKDPH
;
A
#
# COMPACT_ATOMS: atom_id res chain seq x y z
N MET A 1 -9.64 3.06 -92.99
CA MET A 1 -9.09 1.88 -92.30
C MET A 1 -9.94 1.71 -91.04
N THR A 2 -10.97 0.85 -91.15
CA THR A 2 -11.17 -0.37 -90.33
C THR A 2 -11.30 -0.04 -88.82
N THR A 3 -12.52 0.06 -88.25
CA THR A 3 -13.27 -1.04 -87.56
C THR A 3 -12.50 -1.63 -86.37
N GLY A 4 -13.05 -1.87 -85.17
CA GLY A 4 -14.44 -1.99 -84.71
C GLY A 4 -14.53 -1.91 -83.17
N GLU A 5 -15.70 -1.58 -82.62
CA GLU A 5 -16.59 -2.49 -81.82
C GLU A 5 -16.15 -2.61 -80.34
N ALA A 6 -16.97 -2.59 -79.27
CA ALA A 6 -18.39 -2.35 -79.00
C ALA A 6 -18.60 -2.19 -77.46
N THR A 7 -19.40 -1.19 -77.03
CA THR A 7 -20.47 -1.14 -75.97
C THR A 7 -20.34 -1.87 -74.56
N PRO A 8 -21.27 -1.71 -73.58
CA PRO A 8 -21.22 -0.70 -72.49
C PRO A 8 -21.54 -1.24 -71.06
N ASN A 9 -21.73 -0.32 -70.10
CA ASN A 9 -22.45 -0.39 -68.80
C ASN A 9 -21.62 -0.62 -67.52
N SER A 10 -21.58 0.38 -66.63
CA SER A 10 -22.47 0.43 -65.45
C SER A 10 -22.29 1.73 -64.66
N ILE A 11 -23.42 2.31 -64.26
CA ILE A 11 -23.54 3.46 -63.36
C ILE A 11 -23.62 2.91 -61.93
N THR A 12 -22.86 3.46 -60.98
CA THR A 12 -23.17 3.33 -59.55
C THR A 12 -22.96 4.65 -58.81
N HIS A 13 -23.95 4.95 -57.97
CA HIS A 13 -24.23 6.21 -57.31
C HIS A 13 -23.31 6.48 -56.12
N ALA A 14 -22.84 7.72 -56.00
CA ALA A 14 -22.29 8.27 -54.76
C ALA A 14 -23.45 8.83 -53.91
N SER A 15 -23.63 8.28 -52.72
CA SER A 15 -24.50 8.83 -51.67
C SER A 15 -23.65 9.01 -50.42
N GLY A 16 -23.38 10.25 -50.05
CA GLY A 16 -22.96 10.61 -48.70
C GLY A 16 -24.17 10.71 -47.76
N ASN A 17 -23.97 10.44 -46.48
CA ASN A 17 -24.69 11.07 -45.37
C ASN A 17 -24.06 10.75 -44.00
N ARG A 18 -23.60 11.83 -43.34
CA ARG A 18 -23.66 12.22 -41.91
C ARG A 18 -23.32 11.22 -40.78
N SER A 19 -22.40 11.69 -39.91
CA SER A 19 -22.10 11.25 -38.53
C SER A 19 -23.34 11.13 -37.63
N PRO A 20 -23.19 10.44 -36.49
CA PRO A 20 -22.91 11.20 -35.27
C PRO A 20 -21.73 10.63 -34.46
N ASP A 21 -20.87 11.53 -33.99
CA ASP A 21 -20.00 11.32 -32.83
C ASP A 21 -20.77 10.61 -31.71
N ARG A 22 -20.38 9.37 -31.45
CA ARG A 22 -20.77 8.59 -30.29
C ARG A 22 -19.50 8.38 -29.50
N PHE A 23 -19.47 8.93 -28.29
CA PHE A 23 -18.51 8.65 -27.23
C PHE A 23 -17.98 7.22 -27.32
N GLN A 24 -16.69 7.10 -27.63
CA GLN A 24 -15.89 5.93 -27.30
C GLN A 24 -14.62 6.48 -26.64
N THR A 25 -14.69 6.65 -25.33
CA THR A 25 -13.50 6.43 -24.51
C THR A 25 -13.21 4.94 -24.65
N LEU A 26 -12.09 4.62 -25.30
CA LEU A 26 -11.51 3.29 -25.26
C LEU A 26 -10.56 3.35 -24.06
N SER A 27 -11.01 2.86 -22.89
CA SER A 27 -10.09 2.43 -21.84
C SER A 27 -9.34 1.22 -22.41
N HIS A 28 -8.04 1.36 -22.59
CA HIS A 28 -7.18 0.29 -23.07
C HIS A 28 -6.74 -0.48 -21.84
N LEU A 29 -7.46 -1.56 -21.50
CA LEU A 29 -6.93 -2.57 -20.59
C LEU A 29 -5.69 -3.18 -21.26
N SER A 30 -4.52 -3.01 -20.66
CA SER A 30 -3.23 -3.48 -21.19
C SER A 30 -2.67 -4.59 -20.31
N THR A 31 -3.26 -5.78 -20.39
CA THR A 31 -2.73 -6.99 -19.73
C THR A 31 -1.38 -7.38 -20.34
N LYS A 32 -0.31 -7.44 -19.53
CA LYS A 32 1.02 -7.82 -20.00
C LYS A 32 1.60 -8.98 -19.18
N GLU A 33 1.28 -10.21 -19.59
CA GLU A 33 2.01 -11.41 -19.17
C GLU A 33 3.34 -11.49 -19.96
N ASP A 34 4.48 -11.17 -19.34
CA ASP A 34 5.81 -11.43 -19.89
C ASP A 34 6.56 -12.45 -19.02
N SER A 35 7.66 -12.99 -19.53
CA SER A 35 8.56 -13.85 -18.72
C SER A 35 9.94 -13.20 -18.66
N GLY A 36 9.91 -11.91 -18.34
CA GLY A 36 11.09 -11.09 -18.16
C GLY A 36 10.81 -9.60 -18.34
N TRP A 37 11.32 -8.80 -17.40
CA TRP A 37 11.46 -7.33 -17.40
C TRP A 37 10.31 -6.58 -18.12
N PRO A 38 9.06 -6.63 -17.64
CA PRO A 38 8.05 -5.63 -17.95
C PRO A 38 8.50 -4.27 -17.41
N ASP A 39 8.34 -3.24 -18.23
CA ASP A 39 8.43 -1.83 -17.86
C ASP A 39 7.13 -1.25 -18.44
N VAL A 40 6.20 -0.90 -17.55
CA VAL A 40 4.81 -0.56 -17.88
C VAL A 40 4.54 0.87 -17.46
N ALA A 41 4.48 1.77 -18.45
CA ALA A 41 3.97 3.12 -18.29
C ALA A 41 2.66 3.26 -19.09
N ASP A 42 1.51 3.16 -18.41
CA ASP A 42 0.18 3.45 -18.97
C ASP A 42 -0.42 4.62 -18.19
N PRO A 43 -1.20 5.52 -18.80
CA PRO A 43 -2.09 6.43 -18.07
C PRO A 43 -3.48 5.81 -18.00
N GLY A 44 -3.53 4.52 -17.68
CA GLY A 44 -4.62 3.61 -17.99
C GLY A 44 -4.96 2.78 -16.77
N TRP A 45 -5.29 1.51 -17.00
CA TRP A 45 -5.48 0.52 -15.94
C TRP A 45 -4.55 -0.66 -16.29
N PRO A 46 -3.26 -0.59 -15.95
CA PRO A 46 -2.35 -1.73 -16.07
C PRO A 46 -2.78 -2.88 -15.17
N ASP A 47 -2.47 -4.07 -15.65
CA ASP A 47 -2.70 -5.38 -15.00
C ASP A 47 -1.46 -6.19 -15.40
N VAL A 48 -0.54 -6.32 -14.46
CA VAL A 48 0.84 -6.80 -14.66
C VAL A 48 1.04 -8.08 -13.86
N GLU A 49 1.43 -9.14 -14.56
CA GLU A 49 1.89 -10.37 -13.90
C GLU A 49 3.25 -10.81 -14.44
N ASP A 50 4.24 -10.95 -13.56
CA ASP A 50 5.57 -11.47 -13.87
C ASP A 50 6.03 -12.41 -12.73
N SER A 51 7.26 -12.90 -12.79
CA SER A 51 7.81 -13.82 -11.79
C SER A 51 9.32 -13.66 -11.61
N ASP A 52 9.90 -12.62 -12.21
CA ASP A 52 11.32 -12.32 -12.14
C ASP A 52 11.54 -10.87 -11.67
N TRP A 53 10.94 -9.88 -12.35
CA TRP A 53 11.09 -8.45 -12.03
C TRP A 53 10.07 -7.61 -12.81
N SER A 54 9.33 -6.72 -12.13
CA SER A 54 8.37 -5.77 -12.69
C SER A 54 8.64 -4.32 -12.24
N ASP A 55 8.35 -3.37 -13.13
CA ASP A 55 8.46 -1.91 -12.91
C ASP A 55 7.23 -1.26 -13.57
N VAL A 56 6.37 -0.65 -12.75
CA VAL A 56 5.04 -0.16 -13.12
C VAL A 56 4.89 1.29 -12.69
N GLU A 57 4.55 2.15 -13.65
CA GLU A 57 4.15 3.52 -13.35
C GLU A 57 2.83 3.88 -14.03
N ASP A 58 1.85 4.30 -13.22
CA ASP A 58 0.55 4.78 -13.68
C ASP A 58 0.17 6.07 -12.95
N SER A 59 -1.04 6.58 -13.18
CA SER A 59 -1.52 7.83 -12.58
C SER A 59 -3.02 7.82 -12.31
N ASP A 60 -3.68 6.69 -12.53
CA ASP A 60 -5.12 6.50 -12.35
C ASP A 60 -5.40 5.21 -11.52
N TRP A 61 -4.85 4.04 -11.90
CA TRP A 61 -5.11 2.76 -11.20
C TRP A 61 -4.16 1.64 -11.66
N SER A 62 -3.46 0.97 -10.75
CA SER A 62 -2.58 -0.18 -11.04
C SER A 62 -2.93 -1.44 -10.25
N ASP A 63 -2.67 -2.60 -10.85
CA ASP A 63 -2.86 -3.95 -10.28
C ASP A 63 -1.65 -4.80 -10.70
N VAL A 64 -0.83 -5.21 -9.74
CA VAL A 64 0.49 -5.84 -9.95
C VAL A 64 0.61 -7.10 -9.11
N GLU A 65 0.89 -8.22 -9.77
CA GLU A 65 1.17 -9.50 -9.13
C GLU A 65 2.53 -10.02 -9.59
N ASP A 66 3.49 -10.12 -8.68
CA ASP A 66 4.82 -10.66 -8.98
C ASP A 66 5.20 -11.73 -7.96
N SER A 67 6.25 -12.49 -8.25
CA SER A 67 6.77 -13.51 -7.35
C SER A 67 8.28 -13.39 -7.23
N GLY A 68 8.79 -12.18 -7.46
CA GLY A 68 10.18 -11.89 -7.74
C GLY A 68 10.58 -10.56 -7.14
N TRP A 69 10.45 -9.47 -7.90
CA TRP A 69 10.75 -8.13 -7.40
C TRP A 69 9.82 -7.15 -8.11
N SER A 70 9.10 -6.33 -7.35
CA SER A 70 8.19 -5.30 -7.88
C SER A 70 8.65 -3.91 -7.45
N ASP A 71 8.46 -2.94 -8.35
CA ASP A 71 8.69 -1.51 -8.15
C ASP A 71 7.46 -0.80 -8.77
N VAL A 72 6.62 -0.20 -7.93
CA VAL A 72 5.30 0.34 -8.33
C VAL A 72 5.19 1.79 -7.89
N GLU A 73 4.96 2.69 -8.85
CA GLU A 73 4.66 4.09 -8.57
C GLU A 73 3.30 4.48 -9.18
N ASP A 74 2.36 4.89 -8.34
CA ASP A 74 1.05 5.38 -8.77
C ASP A 74 0.72 6.71 -8.06
N SER A 75 -0.35 7.35 -8.49
CA SER A 75 -0.77 8.66 -7.97
C SER A 75 -2.20 8.69 -7.45
N ASP A 76 -2.99 7.64 -7.71
CA ASP A 76 -4.43 7.59 -7.39
C ASP A 76 -4.82 6.28 -6.66
N TRP A 77 -4.45 5.09 -7.18
CA TRP A 77 -4.78 3.81 -6.53
C TRP A 77 -3.91 2.64 -7.00
N SER A 78 -3.30 1.91 -6.06
CA SER A 78 -2.49 0.71 -6.33
C SER A 78 -2.97 -0.51 -5.55
N ASP A 79 -2.87 -1.68 -6.17
CA ASP A 79 -3.08 -3.01 -5.58
C ASP A 79 -1.88 -3.88 -5.96
N VAL A 80 -1.07 -4.27 -4.97
CA VAL A 80 0.22 -4.94 -5.19
C VAL A 80 0.30 -6.21 -4.36
N GLU A 81 0.56 -7.33 -5.05
CA GLU A 81 0.76 -8.64 -4.45
C GLU A 81 2.16 -9.16 -4.86
N ASP A 82 3.04 -9.40 -3.89
CA ASP A 82 4.37 -9.99 -4.13
C ASP A 82 4.67 -11.11 -3.14
N SER A 83 5.71 -11.88 -3.41
CA SER A 83 6.11 -13.01 -2.56
C SER A 83 7.61 -13.03 -2.23
N ASP A 84 8.39 -12.06 -2.69
CA ASP A 84 9.84 -11.97 -2.48
C ASP A 84 10.28 -10.55 -2.10
N TRP A 85 9.97 -9.51 -2.90
CA TRP A 85 10.36 -8.12 -2.61
C TRP A 85 9.50 -7.07 -3.34
N SER A 86 8.97 -6.09 -2.62
CA SER A 86 8.19 -4.97 -3.19
C SER A 86 8.69 -3.62 -2.71
N ASP A 87 8.60 -2.64 -3.61
CA ASP A 87 8.79 -1.20 -3.35
C ASP A 87 7.56 -0.50 -3.93
N VAL A 88 6.75 0.15 -3.09
CA VAL A 88 5.48 0.78 -3.50
C VAL A 88 5.44 2.22 -3.05
N GLU A 89 5.23 3.12 -4.02
CA GLU A 89 5.10 4.56 -3.80
C GLU A 89 3.75 5.03 -4.35
N ASP A 90 2.88 5.54 -3.50
CA ASP A 90 1.57 6.07 -3.88
C ASP A 90 1.29 7.42 -3.20
N SER A 91 0.30 8.14 -3.71
CA SER A 91 -0.05 9.49 -3.23
C SER A 91 -1.46 9.58 -2.64
N ASP A 92 -2.30 8.57 -2.81
CA ASP A 92 -3.71 8.61 -2.47
C ASP A 92 -4.20 7.34 -1.76
N TRP A 93 -4.01 6.14 -2.32
CA TRP A 93 -4.51 4.86 -1.75
C TRP A 93 -3.70 3.68 -2.28
N SER A 94 -3.20 2.84 -1.38
CA SER A 94 -2.50 1.59 -1.72
C SER A 94 -3.04 0.44 -0.90
N ASP A 95 -3.23 -0.71 -1.53
CA ASP A 95 -3.38 -2.00 -0.85
C ASP A 95 -2.14 -2.85 -1.23
N VAL A 96 -1.35 -3.31 -0.26
CA VAL A 96 -0.13 -4.09 -0.48
C VAL A 96 -0.17 -5.37 0.35
N GLU A 97 -0.13 -6.55 -0.30
CA GLU A 97 0.08 -7.84 0.37
C GLU A 97 1.46 -8.43 -0.03
N ASP A 98 2.30 -8.78 0.95
CA ASP A 98 3.62 -9.40 0.71
C ASP A 98 3.90 -10.59 1.67
N GLU A 99 4.65 -11.58 1.19
CA GLU A 99 5.14 -12.72 2.00
C GLU A 99 6.67 -12.66 2.27
N GLY A 100 7.33 -11.57 1.89
CA GLY A 100 8.77 -11.43 1.78
C GLY A 100 9.32 -10.17 2.44
N TRP A 101 9.56 -9.13 1.65
CA TRP A 101 10.08 -7.84 2.13
C TRP A 101 9.34 -6.75 1.38
N SER A 102 8.73 -5.83 2.11
CA SER A 102 8.00 -4.71 1.52
C SER A 102 8.48 -3.39 2.10
N ASP A 103 8.76 -2.44 1.21
CA ASP A 103 8.97 -1.04 1.53
C ASP A 103 7.77 -0.26 0.91
N VAL A 104 7.02 0.49 1.72
CA VAL A 104 5.82 1.24 1.28
C VAL A 104 5.92 2.71 1.72
N GLU A 105 5.87 3.65 0.78
CA GLU A 105 5.69 5.08 1.08
C GLU A 105 4.36 5.59 0.50
N ASP A 106 3.51 6.20 1.34
CA ASP A 106 2.21 6.74 0.92
C ASP A 106 1.91 8.11 1.56
N GLU A 107 1.28 9.03 0.81
CA GLU A 107 0.83 10.34 1.31
C GLU A 107 -0.67 10.39 1.70
N GLY A 108 -1.37 9.28 1.49
CA GLY A 108 -2.82 9.15 1.45
C GLY A 108 -3.37 8.14 2.45
N TRP A 109 -3.70 6.95 1.96
CA TRP A 109 -4.43 5.90 2.69
C TRP A 109 -3.89 4.51 2.32
N PRO A 110 -2.69 4.14 2.80
CA PRO A 110 -2.16 2.80 2.65
C PRO A 110 -2.83 1.78 3.59
N ASP A 111 -3.00 0.57 3.07
CA ASP A 111 -3.32 -0.68 3.78
C ASP A 111 -2.20 -1.68 3.44
N ALA A 112 -1.42 -2.11 4.44
CA ALA A 112 -0.26 -2.96 4.24
C ALA A 112 -0.36 -4.23 5.08
N GLU A 113 -0.26 -5.37 4.40
CA GLU A 113 -0.47 -6.70 4.96
C GLU A 113 0.76 -7.57 4.70
N GLU A 114 1.41 -8.06 5.75
CA GLU A 114 2.62 -8.89 5.65
C GLU A 114 2.47 -10.18 6.47
N SER A 115 2.70 -11.32 5.81
CA SER A 115 2.44 -12.64 6.42
C SER A 115 3.66 -13.31 7.06
N GLU A 116 4.86 -13.17 6.49
CA GLU A 116 6.10 -13.82 6.94
C GLU A 116 7.39 -13.10 6.45
N GLY A 117 7.80 -11.99 7.06
CA GLY A 117 8.78 -11.13 6.38
C GLY A 117 9.30 -9.93 7.17
N TRP A 118 9.63 -8.87 6.42
CA TRP A 118 10.02 -7.55 6.91
C TRP A 118 9.19 -6.49 6.18
N LEU A 119 8.54 -5.62 6.93
CA LEU A 119 7.73 -4.52 6.41
C LEU A 119 8.32 -3.19 6.91
N ASP A 120 8.56 -2.25 6.00
CA ASP A 120 8.92 -0.85 6.30
C ASP A 120 7.87 0.06 5.68
N VAL A 121 7.16 0.85 6.49
CA VAL A 121 6.10 1.74 6.01
C VAL A 121 6.32 3.17 6.47
N GLU A 122 6.31 4.14 5.54
CA GLU A 122 6.18 5.57 5.84
C GLU A 122 4.85 6.11 5.31
N ASP A 123 4.00 6.62 6.21
CA ASP A 123 2.74 7.28 5.86
C ASP A 123 2.63 8.70 6.44
N SER A 124 1.90 9.57 5.75
CA SER A 124 1.55 10.90 6.24
C SER A 124 0.05 11.19 6.34
N GLY A 125 -0.81 10.22 6.04
CA GLY A 125 -2.26 10.28 6.06
C GLY A 125 -2.93 9.35 7.08
N TRP A 126 -3.56 8.28 6.60
CA TRP A 126 -4.20 7.24 7.41
C TRP A 126 -3.62 5.89 7.02
N LEU A 127 -2.95 5.24 7.95
CA LEU A 127 -2.29 3.96 7.72
C LEU A 127 -2.96 2.84 8.54
N ASP A 128 -3.20 1.71 7.88
CA ASP A 128 -3.56 0.43 8.48
C ASP A 128 -2.45 -0.58 8.17
N VAL A 129 -1.96 -1.30 9.17
CA VAL A 129 -0.92 -2.34 9.02
C VAL A 129 -1.32 -3.58 9.79
N GLU A 130 -1.33 -4.72 9.11
CA GLU A 130 -1.36 -6.04 9.74
C GLU A 130 -0.06 -6.80 9.39
N ASP A 131 0.73 -7.18 10.40
CA ASP A 131 1.98 -7.93 10.18
C ASP A 131 2.16 -9.12 11.14
N SER A 132 2.76 -10.19 10.64
CA SER A 132 3.17 -11.35 11.43
C SER A 132 4.69 -11.54 11.54
N GLY A 133 5.47 -10.70 10.83
CA GLY A 133 6.92 -10.74 10.69
C GLY A 133 7.68 -9.72 11.55
N TRP A 134 8.31 -8.76 10.90
CA TRP A 134 9.05 -7.66 11.53
C TRP A 134 8.63 -6.37 10.85
N SER A 135 8.07 -5.43 11.62
CA SER A 135 7.60 -4.16 11.08
C SER A 135 8.36 -2.96 11.67
N GLU A 136 8.69 -2.00 10.81
CA GLU A 136 9.07 -0.63 11.19
C GLU A 136 8.06 0.33 10.53
N VAL A 137 7.37 1.13 11.34
CA VAL A 137 6.25 1.96 10.86
C VAL A 137 6.44 3.41 11.30
N GLU A 138 6.59 4.34 10.35
CA GLU A 138 6.62 5.79 10.58
C GLU A 138 5.35 6.46 10.04
N GLY A 139 4.43 6.84 10.94
CA GLY A 139 3.25 7.63 10.62
C GLY A 139 3.43 9.11 10.90
N LYS A 140 2.54 9.97 10.36
CA LYS A 140 2.38 11.38 10.80
C LYS A 140 0.92 11.77 11.08
N GLY A 141 0.01 10.80 11.06
CA GLY A 141 -1.41 11.00 10.86
C GLY A 141 -2.27 10.19 11.83
N TRP A 142 -3.02 9.25 11.29
CA TRP A 142 -3.68 8.20 12.07
C TRP A 142 -3.08 6.87 11.66
N LEU A 143 -2.68 6.07 12.64
CA LEU A 143 -2.00 4.82 12.45
C LEU A 143 -2.73 3.75 13.28
N ASP A 144 -3.08 2.65 12.64
CA ASP A 144 -3.62 1.43 13.25
C ASP A 144 -2.67 0.30 12.89
N VAL A 145 -2.13 -0.40 13.89
CA VAL A 145 -1.14 -1.47 13.69
C VAL A 145 -1.54 -2.69 14.52
N GLU A 146 -1.80 -3.81 13.85
CA GLU A 146 -1.95 -5.13 14.47
C GLU A 146 -0.74 -6.01 14.13
N GLU A 147 0.06 -6.36 15.13
CA GLU A 147 1.29 -7.14 14.92
C GLU A 147 1.38 -8.35 15.88
N SER A 148 2.13 -9.39 15.51
CA SER A 148 2.19 -10.63 16.29
C SER A 148 3.57 -11.18 16.63
N SER A 149 4.63 -10.46 16.28
CA SER A 149 6.05 -10.82 16.41
C SER A 149 6.91 -9.64 16.90
N TRP A 150 7.31 -8.71 16.04
CA TRP A 150 8.11 -7.54 16.41
C TRP A 150 7.73 -6.27 15.64
N VAL A 151 7.42 -5.21 16.37
CA VAL A 151 7.09 -3.89 15.77
C VAL A 151 7.86 -2.73 16.43
N ASP A 152 8.33 -1.78 15.61
CA ASP A 152 8.78 -0.44 16.02
C ASP A 152 7.86 0.60 15.37
N VAL A 153 7.16 1.38 16.19
CA VAL A 153 6.21 2.40 15.72
C VAL A 153 6.67 3.79 16.13
N ALA A 154 6.72 4.72 15.18
CA ALA A 154 6.98 6.13 15.43
C ALA A 154 5.90 6.99 14.78
N ASP A 155 5.03 7.61 15.58
CA ASP A 155 3.98 8.50 15.07
C ASP A 155 3.85 9.76 15.94
N PRO A 156 4.04 10.96 15.38
CA PRO A 156 3.79 12.21 16.08
C PRO A 156 2.29 12.59 16.18
N GLY A 157 1.36 11.76 15.71
CA GLY A 157 -0.07 11.99 15.56
C GLY A 157 -0.94 11.12 16.49
N TRP A 158 -1.75 10.24 15.89
CA TRP A 158 -2.61 9.30 16.61
C TRP A 158 -2.22 7.87 16.24
N SER A 159 -1.93 7.04 17.24
CA SER A 159 -1.65 5.62 17.04
C SER A 159 -2.53 4.70 17.89
N ASP A 160 -2.96 3.60 17.30
CA ASP A 160 -3.50 2.42 17.99
C ASP A 160 -2.58 1.24 17.64
N VAL A 161 -2.05 0.54 18.64
CA VAL A 161 -1.08 -0.55 18.44
C VAL A 161 -1.50 -1.76 19.26
N GLU A 162 -1.80 -2.87 18.59
CA GLU A 162 -2.00 -4.19 19.21
C GLU A 162 -0.83 -5.13 18.88
N ASP A 163 -0.15 -5.66 19.90
CA ASP A 163 0.95 -6.62 19.73
C ASP A 163 0.84 -7.83 20.68
N SER A 164 1.42 -8.95 20.24
CA SER A 164 1.47 -10.19 21.00
C SER A 164 2.85 -10.61 21.50
N ASP A 165 3.96 -10.05 21.00
CA ASP A 165 5.31 -10.52 21.33
C ASP A 165 6.30 -9.40 21.72
N TRP A 166 6.59 -8.42 20.86
CA TRP A 166 7.48 -7.30 21.20
C TRP A 166 7.17 -6.00 20.44
N SER A 167 7.02 -4.90 21.19
CA SER A 167 6.78 -3.56 20.65
C SER A 167 7.69 -2.48 21.24
N ASP A 168 8.17 -1.53 20.43
CA ASP A 168 8.64 -0.20 20.88
C ASP A 168 7.79 0.88 20.19
N VAL A 169 7.11 1.72 20.98
CA VAL A 169 6.19 2.75 20.48
C VAL A 169 6.67 4.13 20.94
N GLU A 170 6.94 5.02 19.99
CA GLU A 170 7.24 6.44 20.19
C GLU A 170 6.11 7.33 19.66
N ASP A 171 5.46 8.07 20.56
CA ASP A 171 4.38 9.00 20.19
C ASP A 171 4.56 10.40 20.79
N SER A 172 3.89 11.39 20.21
CA SER A 172 3.91 12.78 20.67
C SER A 172 2.54 13.41 20.96
N ASP A 173 1.43 12.85 20.50
CA ASP A 173 0.08 13.42 20.59
C ASP A 173 -0.91 12.47 21.29
N TRP A 174 -1.20 11.28 20.75
CA TRP A 174 -2.13 10.31 21.34
C TRP A 174 -1.86 8.86 20.94
N SER A 175 -1.70 7.96 21.92
CA SER A 175 -1.59 6.52 21.67
C SER A 175 -2.55 5.68 22.52
N ASP A 176 -3.07 4.60 21.94
CA ASP A 176 -3.59 3.42 22.67
C ASP A 176 -2.70 2.22 22.31
N VAL A 177 -2.25 1.48 23.33
CA VAL A 177 -1.34 0.34 23.14
C VAL A 177 -1.89 -0.86 23.93
N GLU A 178 -2.20 -1.95 23.24
CA GLU A 178 -2.51 -3.25 23.86
C GLU A 178 -1.41 -4.26 23.55
N ASP A 179 -0.71 -4.75 24.57
CA ASP A 179 0.36 -5.74 24.40
C ASP A 179 0.19 -6.94 25.34
N SER A 180 0.54 -8.12 24.83
CA SER A 180 0.60 -9.34 25.64
C SER A 180 2.01 -9.92 25.83
N GLY A 181 3.00 -9.34 25.16
CA GLY A 181 4.41 -9.73 25.16
C GLY A 181 5.31 -8.78 25.96
N TRP A 182 6.13 -8.00 25.26
CA TRP A 182 7.05 -7.04 25.85
C TRP A 182 6.91 -5.68 25.16
N SER A 183 6.61 -4.64 25.93
CA SER A 183 6.44 -3.29 25.39
C SER A 183 7.36 -2.25 26.00
N ASP A 184 7.99 -1.46 25.14
CA ASP A 184 8.57 -0.16 25.48
C ASP A 184 7.66 0.95 24.91
N VAL A 185 7.13 1.85 25.74
CA VAL A 185 6.28 2.95 25.26
C VAL A 185 6.86 4.27 25.73
N LYS A 186 7.09 5.23 24.84
CA LYS A 186 7.46 6.59 25.21
C LYS A 186 6.55 7.58 24.47
N ASP A 187 5.81 8.34 25.26
CA ASP A 187 4.84 9.29 24.75
C ASP A 187 5.04 10.69 25.35
N ALA A 188 4.85 11.72 24.53
CA ALA A 188 4.87 13.11 24.98
C ALA A 188 3.46 13.70 25.21
N GLY A 189 2.42 13.09 24.66
CA GLY A 189 1.03 13.54 24.64
C GLY A 189 0.14 12.84 25.67
N TRP A 190 -0.76 11.99 25.19
CA TRP A 190 -1.62 11.15 26.01
C TRP A 190 -1.43 9.69 25.62
N SER A 191 -1.39 8.79 26.61
CA SER A 191 -1.35 7.35 26.34
C SER A 191 -2.35 6.58 27.19
N ASP A 192 -3.05 5.65 26.58
CA ASP A 192 -3.69 4.53 27.27
C ASP A 192 -2.89 3.26 26.95
N VAL A 193 -2.45 2.52 27.98
CA VAL A 193 -1.64 1.30 27.79
C VAL A 193 -2.27 0.15 28.56
N LYS A 194 -2.55 -0.96 27.89
CA LYS A 194 -3.02 -2.21 28.47
C LYS A 194 -1.99 -3.30 28.20
N ASP A 195 -1.41 -3.84 29.26
CA ASP A 195 -0.37 -4.87 29.13
C ASP A 195 -0.65 -6.11 29.98
N ALA A 196 -0.55 -7.28 29.34
CA ALA A 196 -0.59 -8.58 30.00
C ALA A 196 0.81 -9.18 30.25
N GLY A 197 1.85 -8.61 29.66
CA GLY A 197 3.22 -9.09 29.63
C GLY A 197 4.16 -8.31 30.54
N TRP A 198 5.21 -7.74 29.96
CA TRP A 198 6.12 -6.82 30.63
C TRP A 198 6.14 -5.50 29.88
N SER A 199 6.08 -4.38 30.59
CA SER A 199 6.27 -3.09 29.91
C SER A 199 7.06 -2.04 30.68
N ASP A 200 7.62 -1.12 29.90
CA ASP A 200 8.44 0.02 30.29
C ASP A 200 7.86 1.33 29.73
N VAL A 201 6.82 1.85 30.40
CA VAL A 201 6.08 3.04 29.94
C VAL A 201 6.71 4.35 30.46
N LYS A 202 6.96 5.32 29.57
CA LYS A 202 7.48 6.66 29.87
C LYS A 202 6.62 7.74 29.20
N VAL A 203 5.62 8.24 29.93
CA VAL A 203 4.76 9.32 29.45
C VAL A 203 5.16 10.66 30.06
N ALA A 204 5.32 11.69 29.24
CA ALA A 204 5.59 13.06 29.70
C ALA A 204 4.30 13.86 29.94
N GLY A 205 3.22 13.50 29.26
CA GLY A 205 1.90 14.10 29.40
C GLY A 205 0.99 13.33 30.36
N TRP A 206 -0.13 12.80 29.85
CA TRP A 206 -1.13 12.08 30.66
C TRP A 206 -1.15 10.61 30.29
N SER A 207 -1.28 9.73 31.28
CA SER A 207 -1.34 8.29 31.03
C SER A 207 -2.44 7.59 31.83
N ASP A 208 -3.14 6.63 31.22
CA ASP A 208 -3.82 5.52 31.91
C ASP A 208 -3.06 4.22 31.60
N VAL A 209 -2.71 3.44 32.63
CA VAL A 209 -1.90 2.23 32.45
C VAL A 209 -2.49 1.09 33.26
N GLU A 210 -2.98 0.06 32.57
CA GLU A 210 -3.50 -1.17 33.15
C GLU A 210 -2.51 -2.32 32.90
N HIS A 211 -1.98 -2.91 33.99
CA HIS A 211 -1.13 -4.09 33.91
C HIS A 211 -1.79 -5.31 34.57
N GLU A 212 -1.95 -6.39 33.80
CA GLU A 212 -2.19 -7.75 34.31
C GLU A 212 -0.85 -8.51 34.50
N GLY A 213 0.24 -8.01 33.90
CA GLY A 213 1.60 -8.56 33.91
C GLY A 213 2.59 -7.99 34.95
N TRP A 214 3.88 -7.90 34.60
CA TRP A 214 4.96 -7.38 35.48
C TRP A 214 5.49 -6.02 35.00
N PRO A 215 5.15 -4.89 35.65
CA PRO A 215 5.64 -3.58 35.24
C PRO A 215 7.01 -3.21 35.81
N ASP A 216 7.82 -2.42 35.06
CA ASP A 216 8.89 -1.55 35.59
C ASP A 216 8.52 -0.06 35.47
N ALA A 217 7.25 0.27 35.75
CA ALA A 217 6.75 1.63 35.66
C ALA A 217 7.41 2.59 36.68
N LYS A 218 8.05 3.64 36.17
CA LYS A 218 8.32 4.87 36.92
C LYS A 218 7.26 5.93 36.63
N ASP A 219 6.09 5.64 37.14
CA ASP A 219 4.90 6.50 37.17
C ASP A 219 5.24 7.98 37.48
N PRO A 220 5.24 8.90 36.50
CA PRO A 220 5.41 10.31 36.74
C PRO A 220 4.04 11.01 36.84
N HIS A 221 3.32 10.71 37.92
CA HIS A 221 2.26 11.51 38.56
C HIS A 221 0.83 11.54 38.01
#